data_AF-A0A8X6KVL1-F1
#
_entry.id   AF-A0A8X6KVL1-F1
#
_cell.length_a   1.000
_cell.length_b   1.000
_cell.length_c   1.000
_cell.angle_alpha   90.00
_cell.angle_beta   90.00
_cell.angle_gamma   90.00
#
_symmetry.space_group_name_H-M   'P 1'
#
loop_
_entity.id
_entity.type
_entity.pdbx_description
1 polymer ?
#
loop_
_entity_poly.entity_id
_entity_poly.type
_entity_poly.pdbx_seq_one_letter_code
_entity_poly.pdbx_strand_id
1 'polypeptide(L)'
;MAKGKWYLDLLELSIIPGIAALIQSKSCSIFSFRLCVLVCSITAFMWQTKVMVDEYLGYPTVLHIEDRRLQTVSFPGVTFCYLNGESEFGWIAGGRLQETKSNDFSCFLLKQNDPIEDTSKLSFEL
;
A
#
# COMPACT_ATOMS: atom_id res chain seq x y z
N MET A 1 25.48 45.18 38.31
CA MET A 1 24.36 44.87 37.38
C MET A 1 24.72 43.62 36.59
N ALA A 2 24.16 42.45 36.94
CA ALA A 2 24.46 41.16 36.31
C ALA A 2 23.24 40.64 35.52
N LYS A 3 22.73 41.42 34.56
CA LYS A 3 21.48 41.10 33.83
C LYS A 3 21.65 40.25 32.55
N GLY A 4 22.85 39.68 32.30
CA GLY A 4 23.15 39.09 31.00
C GLY A 4 23.87 37.74 31.01
N LYS A 5 23.79 36.93 32.07
CA LYS A 5 24.43 35.59 32.10
C LYS A 5 23.46 34.41 32.13
N TRP A 6 22.22 34.61 32.58
CA TRP A 6 21.25 33.52 32.75
C TRP A 6 20.89 32.81 31.43
N TYR A 7 20.97 33.49 30.28
CA TYR A 7 20.69 32.87 28.98
C TYR A 7 21.84 31.96 28.49
N LEU A 8 23.08 32.23 28.90
CA LEU A 8 24.23 31.39 28.54
C LEU A 8 24.16 30.06 29.29
N ASP A 9 23.78 30.10 30.57
CA ASP A 9 23.59 28.90 31.39
C ASP A 9 22.45 28.03 30.83
N LEU A 10 21.35 28.63 30.38
CA LEU A 10 20.25 27.91 29.73
C LEU A 10 20.64 27.28 28.39
N LEU A 11 21.48 27.96 27.60
CA LEU A 11 21.94 27.44 26.32
C LEU A 11 22.97 26.30 26.49
N GLU A 12 23.74 26.31 27.57
CA GLU A 12 24.66 25.22 27.91
C GLU A 12 23.91 23.95 28.35
N LEU A 13 22.71 24.10 28.93
CA LEU A 13 21.77 23.03 29.22
C LEU A 13 20.95 22.56 28.00
N SER A 14 21.15 23.15 26.82
CA SER A 14 20.37 22.77 25.65
C SER A 14 20.68 21.34 25.20
N ILE A 15 19.64 20.61 24.78
CA ILE A 15 19.74 19.23 24.26
C ILE A 15 20.49 19.22 22.91
N ILE A 16 20.65 20.37 22.26
CA ILE A 16 21.28 20.49 20.95
C ILE A 16 22.81 20.50 21.15
N PRO A 17 23.52 19.41 20.81
CA PRO A 17 24.93 19.25 21.15
C PRO A 17 25.84 20.32 20.51
N GLY A 18 25.41 20.91 19.38
CA GLY A 18 26.17 21.94 18.68
C GLY A 18 26.17 23.31 19.36
N ILE A 19 25.19 23.62 20.22
CA ILE A 19 25.08 24.94 20.87
C ILE A 19 26.10 25.09 22.01
N ALA A 20 26.29 24.04 22.82
CA ALA A 20 27.30 24.03 23.88
C ALA A 20 28.71 24.24 23.31
N ALA A 21 29.04 23.56 22.21
CA ALA A 21 30.31 23.74 21.50
C ALA A 21 30.46 25.14 20.89
N LEU A 22 29.36 25.82 20.55
CA LEU A 22 29.37 27.18 20.03
C LEU A 22 29.77 28.19 21.12
N ILE A 23 29.20 28.04 22.32
CA ILE A 23 29.42 28.95 23.46
C ILE A 23 30.83 28.82 24.04
N GLN A 24 31.39 27.61 24.03
CA GLN A 24 32.76 27.37 24.49
C GLN A 24 33.83 27.94 23.55
N SER A 25 33.46 28.42 22.36
CA SER A 25 34.40 29.00 21.40
C SER A 25 34.88 30.39 21.83
N LYS A 26 36.19 30.52 22.06
CA LYS A 26 36.82 31.82 22.39
C LYS A 26 37.21 32.65 21.16
N SER A 27 37.35 32.02 19.99
CA SER A 27 37.81 32.67 18.75
C SER A 27 36.63 32.94 17.80
N CYS A 28 36.58 34.16 17.25
CA CYS A 28 35.50 34.58 16.36
C CYS A 28 35.43 33.74 15.06
N SER A 29 36.57 33.35 14.49
CA SER A 29 36.61 32.52 13.28
C SER A 29 36.09 31.10 13.52
N ILE A 30 36.44 30.50 14.66
CA ILE A 30 35.97 29.15 15.05
C ILE A 30 34.48 29.19 15.36
N PHE A 31 34.01 30.26 16.01
CA PHE A 31 32.60 30.50 16.27
C PHE A 31 31.80 30.55 14.97
N SER A 32 32.27 31.37 14.01
CA SER A 32 31.62 31.53 12.70
C SER A 32 31.58 30.20 11.92
N PHE A 33 32.69 29.45 11.91
CA PHE A 33 32.73 28.14 11.28
C PHE A 33 31.75 27.15 11.92
N ARG A 34 31.72 27.05 13.26
CA ARG A 34 30.79 26.16 13.98
C ARG A 34 29.34 26.56 13.75
N LEU A 35 29.06 27.87 13.68
CA LEU A 35 27.73 28.39 13.37
C LEU A 35 27.29 28.00 11.96
N CYS A 36 28.17 28.16 10.96
CA CYS A 36 27.88 27.72 9.60
C CYS A 36 27.56 26.22 9.54
N VAL A 37 28.34 25.38 10.23
CA VAL A 37 28.08 23.93 10.28
C VAL A 37 26.71 23.61 10.90
N LEU A 38 26.36 24.29 12.01
CA LEU A 38 25.08 24.11 12.69
C LEU A 38 23.90 24.57 11.82
N VAL A 39 24.04 25.71 11.13
CA VAL A 39 23.01 26.19 10.20
C VAL A 39 22.85 25.21 9.03
N CYS A 40 23.96 24.76 8.43
CA CYS A 40 23.93 23.78 7.34
C CYS A 40 23.23 22.48 7.76
N SER A 41 23.52 21.94 8.94
CA SER A 41 22.88 20.70 9.41
C SER A 41 21.38 20.88 9.66
N ILE A 42 20.96 22.02 10.24
CA ILE A 42 19.53 22.34 10.41
C ILE A 42 18.84 22.47 9.05
N THR A 43 19.46 23.16 8.08
CA THR A 43 18.87 23.29 6.75
C THR A 43 18.76 21.96 6.01
N ALA A 44 19.76 21.08 6.14
CA ALA A 44 19.72 19.74 5.56
C ALA A 44 18.62 18.89 6.21
N PHE A 45 18.48 18.97 7.53
CA PHE A 45 17.42 18.29 8.26
C PHE A 45 16.03 18.77 7.80
N MET A 46 15.80 20.09 7.77
CA MET A 46 14.54 20.67 7.30
C MET A 46 14.21 20.27 5.86
N TRP A 47 15.22 20.25 4.99
CA TRP A 47 15.06 19.81 3.61
C TRP A 47 14.64 18.34 3.53
N GLN A 48 15.32 17.45 4.26
CA GLN A 48 15.00 16.02 4.27
C GLN A 48 13.62 15.74 4.88
N THR A 49 13.26 16.44 5.97
CA THR A 49 11.92 16.36 6.55
C THR A 49 10.85 16.78 5.55
N LYS A 50 11.07 17.88 4.82
CA LYS A 50 10.14 18.33 3.78
C LYS A 50 9.91 17.24 2.72
N VAL A 51 10.98 16.66 2.19
CA VAL A 51 10.89 15.59 1.17
C VAL A 51 10.08 14.40 1.70
N MET A 52 10.35 13.98 2.93
CA MET A 52 9.60 12.87 3.57
C MET A 52 8.13 13.20 3.79
N VAL A 53 7.81 14.44 4.17
CA VAL A 53 6.42 14.89 4.34
C VAL A 53 5.71 14.94 2.99
N ASP A 54 6.35 15.47 1.95
CA ASP A 54 5.79 15.52 0.60
C ASP A 54 5.54 14.09 0.07
N GLU A 55 6.46 13.16 0.31
CA GLU A 55 6.30 11.75 -0.07
C GLU A 55 5.18 11.06 0.71
N TYR A 56 5.07 11.31 2.02
CA TYR A 56 3.98 10.79 2.85
C TYR A 56 2.61 11.32 2.40
N LEU A 57 2.51 12.62 2.12
CA LEU A 57 1.28 13.26 1.65
C LEU A 57 0.94 12.88 0.20
N GLY A 58 1.90 12.37 -0.56
CA GLY A 58 1.66 11.78 -1.88
C GLY A 58 0.87 10.46 -1.83
N TYR A 59 0.67 9.88 -0.64
CA TYR A 59 0.02 8.58 -0.43
C TYR A 59 0.46 7.51 -1.45
N PRO A 60 1.76 7.27 -1.65
CA PRO A 60 2.22 6.26 -2.59
C PRO A 60 1.76 4.89 -2.10
N THR A 61 1.01 4.18 -2.94
CA THR A 61 0.58 2.81 -2.65
C THR A 61 1.55 1.82 -3.28
N VAL A 62 2.05 0.88 -2.47
CA VAL A 62 2.87 -0.22 -2.94
C VAL A 62 1.97 -1.45 -3.10
N LEU A 63 1.86 -1.96 -4.33
CA LEU A 63 1.13 -3.19 -4.58
C LEU A 63 2.03 -4.38 -4.22
N HIS A 64 1.71 -5.05 -3.12
CA HIS A 64 2.38 -6.29 -2.74
C HIS A 64 1.64 -7.48 -3.36
N ILE A 65 2.12 -7.98 -4.50
CA ILE A 65 1.60 -9.21 -5.12
C ILE A 65 2.26 -10.41 -4.44
N GLU A 66 1.48 -11.17 -3.68
CA GLU A 66 1.93 -12.43 -3.09
C GLU A 66 1.21 -13.58 -3.81
N ASP A 67 1.98 -14.47 -4.45
CA ASP A 67 1.44 -15.67 -5.08
C ASP A 67 1.20 -16.74 -4.01
N ARG A 68 0.00 -16.68 -3.40
CA ARG A 68 -0.42 -17.68 -2.42
C ARG A 68 -0.91 -18.92 -3.14
N ARG A 69 -0.14 -20.01 -3.05
CA ARG A 69 -0.63 -21.36 -3.38
C ARG A 69 -1.66 -21.78 -2.35
N LEU A 70 -2.91 -21.40 -2.59
CA LEU A 70 -4.05 -21.79 -1.78
C LEU A 70 -4.31 -23.29 -1.96
N GLN A 71 -4.43 -24.04 -0.86
CA GLN A 71 -4.78 -25.48 -0.90
C GLN A 71 -6.22 -25.71 -1.39
N THR A 72 -7.09 -24.70 -1.25
CA THR A 72 -8.46 -24.70 -1.74
C THR A 72 -8.77 -23.33 -2.38
N VAL A 73 -9.22 -23.35 -3.63
CA VAL A 73 -9.67 -22.17 -4.38
C VAL A 73 -11.12 -22.38 -4.75
N SER A 74 -11.96 -21.37 -4.55
CA SER A 74 -13.34 -21.42 -5.03
C SER A 74 -13.37 -21.49 -6.55
N PHE A 75 -14.13 -22.44 -7.09
CA PHE A 75 -14.32 -22.53 -8.53
C PHE A 75 -15.01 -21.25 -9.03
N PRO A 76 -14.50 -20.59 -10.09
CA PRO A 76 -15.11 -19.37 -10.59
C PRO A 76 -16.49 -19.66 -11.18
N GLY A 77 -17.39 -18.67 -11.11
CA GLY A 77 -18.67 -18.76 -11.82
C GLY A 77 -18.40 -18.82 -13.32
N VAL A 78 -18.79 -19.93 -13.96
CA VAL A 78 -18.66 -20.09 -15.40
C VAL A 78 -19.99 -19.77 -16.04
N THR A 79 -19.96 -18.85 -17.01
CA THR A 79 -21.12 -18.50 -17.84
C THR A 79 -20.86 -19.02 -19.24
N PHE A 80 -21.78 -19.81 -19.78
CA PHE A 80 -21.74 -20.28 -21.16
C PHE A 80 -22.93 -19.70 -21.92
N CYS A 81 -22.70 -19.26 -23.15
CA CYS A 81 -23.74 -18.77 -24.04
C CYS A 81 -23.73 -19.59 -25.33
N TYR A 82 -24.90 -20.06 -25.77
CA TYR A 82 -25.06 -20.74 -27.05
C TYR A 82 -25.17 -19.70 -28.17
N LEU A 83 -24.38 -19.90 -29.24
CA LEU A 83 -24.35 -19.01 -30.41
C LEU A 83 -25.48 -19.29 -31.41
N ASN A 84 -26.26 -20.35 -31.20
CA ASN A 84 -27.44 -20.68 -31.99
C ASN A 84 -28.68 -20.59 -31.11
N GLY A 85 -29.69 -19.84 -31.57
CA GLY A 85 -30.95 -19.58 -30.87
C GLY A 85 -31.87 -20.80 -30.67
N GLU A 86 -31.41 -22.01 -31.03
CA GLU A 86 -32.11 -23.26 -30.80
C GLU A 86 -31.54 -23.92 -29.52
N SER A 87 -32.14 -23.61 -28.38
CA SER A 87 -31.77 -24.20 -27.10
C SER A 87 -32.48 -25.55 -26.89
N GLU A 88 -31.83 -26.67 -27.21
CA GLU A 88 -32.20 -27.96 -26.62
C GLU A 88 -31.70 -28.04 -25.18
N PHE A 89 -32.62 -28.36 -24.26
CA PHE A 89 -32.36 -28.43 -22.82
C PHE A 89 -31.47 -29.63 -22.48
N GLY A 90 -30.15 -29.43 -22.47
CA GLY A 90 -29.21 -30.36 -21.86
C GLY A 90 -29.12 -30.15 -20.35
N TRP A 91 -29.52 -31.16 -19.56
CA TRP A 91 -29.24 -31.19 -18.13
C TRP A 91 -27.74 -31.40 -17.91
N ILE A 92 -26.99 -30.36 -17.55
CA ILE A 92 -25.62 -30.53 -17.03
C ILE A 92 -25.75 -30.87 -15.54
N ALA A 93 -25.19 -32.01 -15.15
CA ALA A 93 -25.36 -32.62 -13.84
C ALA A 93 -25.13 -31.65 -12.66
N GLY A 94 -26.19 -31.39 -11.89
CA GLY A 94 -26.06 -30.95 -10.49
C GLY A 94 -26.49 -29.51 -10.13
N GLY A 95 -27.09 -28.72 -11.03
CA GLY A 95 -27.53 -27.37 -10.67
C GLY A 95 -28.77 -26.87 -11.42
N ARG A 96 -29.59 -26.04 -10.76
CA ARG A 96 -30.72 -25.32 -11.40
C ARG A 96 -30.16 -24.13 -12.18
N LEU A 97 -30.12 -24.23 -13.50
CA LEU A 97 -29.74 -23.13 -14.39
C LEU A 97 -30.79 -22.01 -14.30
N GLN A 98 -30.35 -20.80 -13.97
CA GLN A 98 -31.21 -19.61 -14.01
C GLN A 98 -31.07 -18.98 -15.39
N GLU A 99 -32.12 -19.11 -16.20
CA GLU A 99 -32.17 -18.59 -17.57
C GLU A 99 -32.31 -17.07 -17.55
N THR A 100 -31.45 -16.37 -18.27
CA THR A 100 -31.67 -14.98 -18.65
C THR A 100 -31.72 -14.90 -20.17
N LYS A 101 -32.93 -14.72 -20.71
CA LYS A 101 -33.12 -14.50 -22.15
C LYS A 101 -32.79 -13.05 -22.48
N SER A 102 -31.82 -12.85 -23.37
CA SER A 102 -31.68 -11.63 -24.15
C SER A 102 -31.99 -12.00 -25.60
N ASN A 103 -32.58 -11.07 -26.37
CA ASN A 103 -33.31 -11.37 -27.61
C ASN A 103 -32.51 -12.12 -28.71
N ASP A 104 -31.19 -12.21 -28.61
CA ASP A 104 -30.32 -12.91 -29.58
C ASP A 104 -29.47 -14.04 -28.97
N PHE A 105 -29.47 -14.25 -27.64
CA PHE A 105 -28.62 -15.25 -26.97
C PHE A 105 -29.25 -15.86 -25.72
N SER A 106 -29.08 -17.18 -25.57
CA SER A 106 -29.36 -17.89 -24.33
C SER A 106 -28.06 -18.08 -23.54
N CYS A 107 -27.94 -17.40 -22.40
CA CYS A 107 -26.80 -17.53 -21.49
C CYS A 107 -27.23 -18.24 -20.20
N PHE A 108 -26.37 -19.14 -19.73
CA PHE A 108 -26.59 -19.97 -18.55
C PHE A 108 -25.51 -19.71 -17.51
N LEU A 109 -25.93 -19.40 -16.29
CA LEU A 109 -25.04 -19.20 -15.14
C LEU A 109 -25.05 -20.47 -14.29
N LEU A 110 -23.92 -21.16 -14.21
CA LEU A 110 -23.74 -22.28 -13.30
C LEU A 110 -23.52 -21.73 -11.89
N LYS A 111 -24.61 -21.66 -11.12
CA LYS A 111 -24.54 -21.34 -9.69
C LYS A 111 -24.35 -22.64 -8.90
N GLN A 112 -23.13 -22.89 -8.46
CA GLN A 112 -22.82 -24.03 -7.62
C GLN A 112 -23.37 -23.77 -6.20
N ASN A 113 -24.44 -24.47 -5.81
CA ASN A 113 -25.03 -24.33 -4.48
C ASN A 113 -24.45 -25.31 -3.45
N ASP A 114 -23.64 -26.29 -3.84
CA ASP A 114 -23.08 -27.28 -2.91
C ASP A 114 -21.59 -27.56 -3.19
N PRO A 115 -20.77 -27.81 -2.15
CA PRO A 115 -19.36 -28.17 -2.31
C PRO A 115 -19.24 -29.49 -3.09
N ILE A 116 -18.52 -29.45 -4.22
CA ILE A 116 -18.21 -30.66 -5.00
C ILE A 116 -17.14 -31.44 -4.23
N GLU A 117 -17.55 -32.54 -3.60
CA GLU A 117 -16.68 -33.46 -2.85
C GLU A 117 -15.91 -34.42 -3.78
N ASP A 118 -16.16 -34.38 -5.09
CA ASP A 118 -15.54 -35.33 -6.01
C ASP A 118 -15.35 -34.73 -7.42
N THR A 119 -14.12 -34.30 -7.71
CA THR A 119 -13.71 -33.77 -9.03
C THR A 119 -13.61 -34.86 -10.11
N SER A 120 -13.84 -36.12 -9.77
CA SER A 120 -13.76 -37.27 -10.68
C SER A 120 -14.92 -37.36 -11.70
N LYS A 121 -15.98 -36.56 -11.54
CA LYS A 121 -17.17 -36.56 -12.42
C LYS A 121 -17.24 -35.41 -13.44
N LEU A 122 -16.23 -34.54 -13.50
CA LEU A 122 -16.13 -33.52 -14.56
C LEU A 122 -15.49 -34.11 -15.81
N SER A 123 -16.26 -34.95 -16.51
CA SER A 123 -15.95 -35.35 -17.88
C SER A 123 -16.59 -34.33 -18.82
N PHE A 124 -15.77 -33.44 -19.40
CA PHE A 124 -16.17 -32.70 -20.59
C PHE A 124 -15.89 -33.61 -21.80
N GLU A 125 -16.93 -34.24 -22.35
CA GLU A 125 -16.83 -34.73 -23.73
C GLU A 125 -16.88 -33.50 -24.65
N LEU A 126 -15.81 -33.32 -25.41
CA LEU A 126 -15.67 -32.34 -26.50
C LEU A 126 -16.35 -32.86 -27.76
#